data_AF-A0A1F8C1D7-F1
#
_entry.id   AF-A0A1F8C1D7-F1
#
_cell.length_a   1.000
_cell.length_b   1.000
_cell.length_c   1.000
_cell.angle_alpha   90.00
_cell.angle_beta   90.00
_cell.angle_gamma   90.00
#
_symmetry.space_group_name_H-M   'P 1'
#
loop_
_entity.id
_entity.type
_entity.pdbx_description
1 polymer ?
#
loop_
_entity_poly.entity_id
_entity_poly.type
_entity_poly.pdbx_seq_one_letter_code
_entity_poly.pdbx_strand_id
1 'polypeptide(L)'
;MPQLQINATQARKNLFELIDLVALKGMEVVISKKGLDDNVVLKSANGSGDLAKRSVEEELELVRSSYGSVKTSGYKKNEMELMKRAFVRNYKKKHNL
;
A
#
# COMPACT_ATOMS: atom_id res chain seq x y z
N MET A 1 -8.03 14.22 -17.71
CA MET A 1 -7.04 14.25 -16.60
C MET A 1 -5.67 13.96 -17.20
N PRO A 2 -4.58 14.56 -16.70
CA PRO A 2 -3.24 14.28 -17.21
C PRO A 2 -2.89 12.80 -16.97
N GLN A 3 -2.36 12.15 -18.00
CA GLN A 3 -2.05 10.71 -18.01
C GLN A 3 -0.57 10.49 -18.30
N LEU A 4 0.06 9.63 -17.51
CA LEU A 4 1.45 9.20 -17.67
C LEU A 4 1.49 7.72 -18.04
N GLN A 5 2.07 7.39 -19.20
CA GLN A 5 2.28 6.01 -19.63
C GLN A 5 3.69 5.55 -19.30
N ILE A 6 3.83 4.39 -18.67
CA ILE A 6 5.11 3.87 -18.22
C ILE A 6 5.13 2.35 -18.31
N ASN A 7 6.29 1.73 -18.52
CA ASN A 7 6.39 0.27 -18.48
C ASN A 7 6.52 -0.25 -17.04
N ALA A 8 6.21 -1.53 -16.83
CA ALA A 8 6.25 -2.16 -15.51
C ALA A 8 7.63 -2.12 -14.83
N THR A 9 8.73 -2.16 -15.59
CA THR A 9 10.09 -2.11 -15.03
C THR A 9 10.39 -0.73 -14.43
N GLN A 10 10.02 0.33 -15.15
CA GLN A 10 10.15 1.70 -14.68
C GLN A 10 9.17 1.99 -13.54
N ALA A 11 7.94 1.50 -13.62
CA ALA A 11 6.96 1.62 -12.54
C ALA A 11 7.44 0.96 -11.25
N ARG A 12 8.07 -0.22 -11.34
CA ARG A 12 8.68 -0.89 -10.19
C ARG A 12 9.79 -0.05 -9.57
N LYS A 13 10.64 0.59 -10.38
CA LYS A 13 11.77 1.39 -9.89
C LYS A 13 11.30 2.66 -9.20
N ASN A 14 10.23 3.28 -9.71
CA ASN A 14 9.80 4.62 -9.30
C ASN A 14 8.42 4.60 -8.62
N LEU A 15 8.02 3.48 -8.01
CA LEU A 15 6.65 3.28 -7.51
C LEU A 15 6.20 4.38 -6.55
N PHE A 16 7.06 4.78 -5.61
CA PHE A 16 6.74 5.80 -4.61
C PHE A 16 6.49 7.18 -5.24
N GLU A 17 7.34 7.59 -6.19
CA GLU A 17 7.16 8.86 -6.91
C GLU A 17 5.86 8.85 -7.73
N LEU A 18 5.52 7.71 -8.35
CA LEU A 18 4.27 7.57 -9.09
C LEU A 18 3.07 7.70 -8.16
N ILE A 19 3.12 7.12 -6.96
CA ILE A 19 2.06 7.28 -5.94
C ILE A 19 1.91 8.76 -5.56
N ASP A 20 3.01 9.48 -5.33
CA ASP A 20 2.97 10.91 -5.00
C ASP A 20 2.37 11.75 -6.14
N LEU A 21 2.72 11.44 -7.40
CA LEU A 21 2.13 12.09 -8.57
C LEU A 21 0.63 11.84 -8.67
N VAL A 22 0.18 10.62 -8.42
CA VAL A 22 -1.25 10.28 -8.43
C VAL A 22 -2.01 10.96 -7.29
N ALA A 23 -1.45 10.94 -6.08
CA ALA A 23 -2.10 11.46 -4.88
C ALA A 23 -2.13 13.00 -4.83
N LEU A 24 -1.03 13.66 -5.20
CA LEU A 24 -0.88 15.12 -5.03
C LEU A 24 -1.25 15.89 -6.30
N LYS A 25 -0.95 15.34 -7.48
CA LYS A 25 -1.16 16.03 -8.76
C LYS A 25 -2.40 15.56 -9.50
N GLY A 26 -3.16 14.62 -8.93
CA GLY A 26 -4.36 14.06 -9.55
C GLY A 26 -4.06 13.42 -10.91
N MET A 27 -2.86 12.88 -11.08
CA MET A 27 -2.40 12.27 -12.32
C MET A 27 -2.86 10.81 -12.38
N GLU A 28 -3.17 10.33 -13.57
CA GLU A 28 -3.40 8.90 -13.80
C GLU A 28 -2.14 8.27 -14.38
N VAL A 29 -1.71 7.12 -13.85
CA VAL A 29 -0.55 6.39 -14.36
C VAL A 29 -0.99 5.08 -14.98
N VAL A 30 -0.70 4.89 -16.26
CA VAL A 30 -0.98 3.66 -17.01
C VAL A 30 0.31 2.86 -17.15
N ILE A 31 0.29 1.64 -16.63
CA ILE A 31 1.42 0.74 -16.57
C ILE A 31 1.21 -0.37 -17.60
N SER A 32 2.09 -0.41 -18.60
CA SER A 32 2.13 -1.50 -19.58
C SER A 32 3.14 -2.57 -19.18
N LYS A 33 2.78 -3.85 -19.37
CA LYS A 33 3.68 -4.98 -19.11
C LYS A 33 3.62 -5.96 -20.28
N LYS A 34 4.79 -6.27 -20.85
CA LYS A 34 4.90 -7.31 -21.88
C LYS A 34 4.39 -8.64 -21.32
N GLY A 35 3.44 -9.26 -22.02
CA GLY A 35 2.80 -10.50 -21.58
C GLY A 35 1.53 -10.30 -20.73
N LEU A 36 1.07 -9.06 -20.55
CA LEU A 36 -0.33 -8.78 -20.23
C LEU A 36 -1.01 -8.19 -21.46
N ASP A 37 -2.24 -8.61 -21.71
CA ASP A 37 -3.07 -8.10 -22.80
C ASP A 37 -3.62 -6.70 -22.48
N ASP A 38 -3.84 -6.42 -21.20
CA ASP A 38 -4.39 -5.16 -20.72
C ASP A 38 -3.38 -4.35 -19.89
N ASN A 39 -3.48 -3.03 -20.01
CA ASN A 39 -2.71 -2.10 -19.19
C ASN A 39 -3.32 -1.93 -17.79
N VAL A 40 -2.47 -1.72 -16.78
CA VAL A 40 -2.88 -1.51 -15.39
C VAL A 40 -2.92 0.00 -15.10
N VAL A 41 -3.96 0.47 -14.42
CA VAL A 41 -4.11 1.91 -14.11
C VAL A 41 -3.98 2.16 -12.61
N LEU A 42 -3.07 3.06 -12.25
CA LEU A 42 -2.97 3.66 -10.93
C LEU A 42 -3.65 5.03 -10.96
N LYS A 43 -4.68 5.19 -10.14
CA LYS A 43 -5.46 6.43 -10.02
C LYS A 43 -5.80 6.70 -8.57
N SER A 44 -5.99 7.97 -8.23
CA SER A 44 -6.46 8.36 -6.91
C SER A 44 -7.90 7.86 -6.73
N ALA A 45 -8.19 7.27 -5.58
CA ALA A 45 -9.55 6.94 -5.21
C ALA A 45 -10.27 8.24 -4.82
N ASN A 46 -11.00 8.85 -5.75
CA ASN A 46 -11.85 9.99 -5.43
C ASN A 46 -13.01 9.53 -4.54
N GLY A 47 -13.02 9.98 -3.28
CA GLY A 47 -14.16 9.82 -2.38
C GLY A 47 -14.04 8.66 -1.39
N SER A 48 -13.87 9.03 -0.13
CA SER A 48 -14.18 8.22 1.05
C SER A 48 -15.57 7.58 0.95
N GLY A 49 -15.64 6.25 1.05
CA GLY A 49 -16.92 5.54 1.13
C GLY A 49 -16.80 4.11 1.69
N ASP A 50 -15.92 3.29 1.11
CA ASP A 50 -15.90 1.84 1.44
C ASP A 50 -14.63 1.34 2.15
N LEU A 51 -13.53 2.11 2.16
CA LEU A 51 -12.34 1.76 2.96
C LEU A 51 -12.42 2.28 4.41
N ALA A 52 -13.37 3.17 4.73
CA ALA A 52 -13.54 3.74 6.06
C ALA A 52 -14.45 2.89 6.98
N LYS A 53 -15.03 1.79 6.47
CA LYS A 53 -15.97 0.93 7.20
C LYS A 53 -15.46 -0.48 7.47
N ARG A 54 -14.22 -0.81 7.12
CA ARG A 54 -13.63 -2.05 7.63
C ARG A 54 -13.18 -1.78 9.06
N SER A 55 -13.83 -2.43 10.01
CA SER A 55 -13.45 -2.30 11.40
C SER A 55 -12.02 -2.79 11.56
N VAL A 56 -11.28 -2.22 12.50
CA VAL A 56 -9.90 -2.62 12.80
C VAL A 56 -9.82 -4.14 13.07
N GLU A 57 -10.92 -4.74 13.54
CA GLU A 57 -11.05 -6.19 13.68
C GLU A 57 -11.00 -6.95 12.34
N GLU A 58 -11.66 -6.48 11.28
CA GLU A 58 -11.67 -7.14 9.96
C GLU A 58 -10.28 -7.10 9.30
N GLU A 59 -9.54 -5.99 9.45
CA GLU A 59 -8.15 -5.92 8.96
C GLU A 59 -7.23 -6.84 9.77
N LEU A 60 -7.41 -6.93 11.08
CA LEU A 60 -6.66 -7.86 11.93
C LEU A 60 -6.97 -9.32 11.59
N GLU A 61 -8.22 -9.64 11.24
CA GLU A 61 -8.65 -10.96 10.79
C GLU A 61 -8.08 -11.32 9.40
N LEU A 62 -8.00 -10.33 8.50
CA LEU A 62 -7.37 -10.49 7.18
C LEU A 62 -5.85 -10.66 7.29
N VAL A 63 -5.20 -9.95 8.21
CA VAL A 63 -3.77 -10.14 8.51
C VAL A 63 -3.53 -11.52 9.14
N ARG A 64 -4.35 -11.94 10.10
CA ARG A 64 -4.25 -13.27 10.74
C ARG A 64 -4.46 -14.42 9.75
N SER A 65 -5.45 -14.31 8.87
CA SER A 65 -5.71 -15.31 7.82
C SER A 65 -4.62 -15.33 6.74
N SER A 66 -4.04 -14.17 6.41
CA SER A 66 -2.92 -14.07 5.46
C SER A 66 -1.58 -14.53 6.05
N TYR A 67 -1.34 -14.33 7.35
CA TYR A 67 -0.10 -14.74 8.02
C TYR A 67 0.09 -16.27 8.06
N GLY A 68 -1.00 -17.04 8.02
CA GLY A 68 -0.93 -18.50 7.89
C GLY A 68 -0.45 -18.97 6.51
N SER A 69 -0.48 -18.11 5.49
CA SER A 69 -0.11 -18.47 4.11
C SER A 69 1.26 -17.97 3.66
N VAL A 70 1.95 -17.15 4.47
CA VAL A 70 3.32 -16.73 4.14
C VAL A 70 4.30 -17.73 4.75
N LYS A 71 4.83 -18.63 3.92
CA LYS A 71 6.05 -19.38 4.23
C LYS A 71 7.21 -18.39 4.33
N THR A 72 7.39 -17.75 5.49
CA THR A 72 8.59 -16.94 5.75
C THR A 72 9.74 -17.90 6.08
N SER A 73 10.77 -17.87 5.23
CA SER A 73 12.08 -18.37 5.57
C SER A 73 12.62 -17.52 6.73
N GLY A 74 12.60 -18.09 7.94
CA GLY A 74 13.30 -17.57 9.12
C GLY A 74 12.55 -16.49 9.90
N TYR A 75 12.00 -16.87 11.05
CA TYR A 75 11.51 -15.97 12.10
C TYR A 75 12.65 -15.09 12.61
N LYS A 76 12.63 -13.77 12.32
CA LYS A 76 13.51 -12.83 13.00
C LYS A 76 12.85 -12.42 14.31
N LYS A 77 13.44 -12.90 15.42
CA LYS A 77 12.96 -12.78 16.81
C LYS A 77 12.56 -11.37 17.26
N ASN A 78 12.92 -10.33 16.52
CA ASN A 78 12.75 -8.92 16.88
C ASN A 78 11.66 -8.19 16.07
N GLU A 79 10.98 -8.85 15.12
CA GLU A 79 9.93 -8.20 14.30
C GLU A 79 8.74 -7.76 15.14
N MET A 80 8.35 -8.58 16.12
CA MET A 80 7.24 -8.25 17.04
C MET A 80 7.57 -7.05 17.94
N GLU A 81 8.83 -6.91 18.37
CA GLU A 81 9.25 -5.73 19.13
C GLU A 81 9.31 -4.46 18.28
N LEU A 82 9.80 -4.57 17.04
CA LEU A 82 9.86 -3.44 16.09
C LEU A 82 8.46 -2.92 15.78
N MET A 83 7.50 -3.83 15.58
CA MET A 83 6.11 -3.48 15.31
C MET A 83 5.45 -2.83 16.53
N LYS A 84 5.72 -3.35 17.74
CA LYS A 84 5.20 -2.78 18.99
C LYS A 84 5.75 -1.37 19.26
N ARG A 85 7.04 -1.12 18.96
CA ARG A 85 7.65 0.21 19.06
C ARG A 85 7.08 1.20 18.04
N ALA A 86 6.85 0.75 16.80
CA ALA A 86 6.24 1.58 15.76
C ALA A 86 4.80 1.98 16.12
N PHE A 87 4.03 1.04 16.68
CA PHE A 87 2.66 1.27 17.13
C PHE A 87 2.60 2.29 18.28
N VAL A 88 3.39 2.12 19.35
CA VAL A 88 3.39 3.03 20.50
C VAL A 88 3.82 4.45 20.10
N ARG A 89 4.80 4.59 19.21
CA ARG A 89 5.24 5.89 18.69
C ARG A 89 4.11 6.62 17.95
N ASN A 90 3.38 5.90 17.09
CA ASN A 90 2.28 6.47 16.33
C ASN A 90 1.08 6.83 17.21
N TYR A 91 0.81 6.02 18.24
CA TYR A 91 -0.26 6.29 19.21
C TYR A 91 -0.01 7.58 19.99
N LYS A 92 1.19 7.74 20.58
CA LYS A 92 1.55 8.96 21.33
C LYS A 92 1.47 10.22 20.48
N LYS A 93 1.98 10.15 19.24
CA LYS A 93 1.94 11.26 18.29
C LYS A 93 0.51 11.66 17.88
N LYS A 94 -0.42 10.71 17.84
CA LYS A 94 -1.83 10.98 17.48
C LYS A 94 -2.65 11.54 18.65
N HIS A 95 -2.20 11.30 19.89
CA HIS A 95 -2.90 11.70 21.12
C HIS A 95 -2.18 12.82 21.92
N ASN A 96 -1.17 13.48 21.34
CA ASN A 96 -0.36 14.55 21.95
C ASN A 96 0.16 14.22 23.38
N LEU A 97 0.72 13.01 23.54
CA LEU A 97 1.45 12.55 24.74
C LEU A 97 2.96 12.52 24.51
#